data_AF-A0A151A6H9-F1
#
_entry.id   AF-A0A151A6H9-F1
#
_cell.length_a   1.000
_cell.length_b   1.000
_cell.length_c   1.000
_cell.angle_alpha   90.00
_cell.angle_beta   90.00
_cell.angle_gamma   90.00
#
_symmetry.space_group_name_H-M   'P 1'
#
loop_
_entity.id
_entity.type
_entity.pdbx_description
1 polymer ?
#
loop_
_entity_poly.entity_id
_entity_poly.type
_entity_poly.pdbx_seq_one_letter_code
_entity_poly.pdbx_strand_id
1 'polypeptide(L)' 'MSETVTYLIRHKDIPIYITNKPSDSNPEVNYSTNRSRAREFNGMEEASINMDYHIAIKKVVTETIKYEEV' A
#
# COMPACT_ATOMS: atom_id res chain seq x y z
N MET A 1 16.07 10.54 -12.28
CA MET A 1 15.36 9.28 -12.01
C MET A 1 14.20 9.62 -11.11
N SER A 2 12.98 9.26 -11.51
CA SER A 2 11.78 9.45 -10.70
C SER A 2 11.56 8.16 -9.91
N GLU A 3 11.49 8.26 -8.58
CA GLU A 3 11.15 7.14 -7.71
C GLU A 3 9.84 7.44 -6.97
N THR A 4 8.84 6.60 -7.19
CA THR A 4 7.58 6.65 -6.44
C THR A 4 7.55 5.47 -5.47
N VAL A 5 7.47 5.77 -4.17
CA VAL A 5 7.38 4.77 -3.10
C VAL A 5 5.95 4.73 -2.57
N THR A 6 5.33 3.56 -2.64
CA THR A 6 4.03 3.29 -2.00
C THR A 6 4.10 2.03 -1.15
N TYR A 7 3.09 1.81 -0.33
CA TYR A 7 3.01 0.65 0.56
C TYR A 7 1.67 -0.06 0.37
N LEU A 8 1.71 -1.39 0.39
CA LEU A 8 0.53 -2.24 0.56
C LEU A 8 0.55 -2.81 1.96
N ILE A 9 -0.61 -2.88 2.62
CA ILE A 9 -0.70 -3.44 3.97
C ILE A 9 -1.42 -4.77 3.92
N ARG A 10 -0.82 -5.80 4.54
CA ARG A 10 -1.40 -7.15 4.67
C ARG A 10 -1.36 -7.64 6.11
N HIS A 11 -2.23 -8.58 6.44
CA HIS A 11 -2.16 -9.29 7.72
C HIS A 11 -0.89 -10.17 7.78
N LYS A 12 -0.32 -10.34 8.98
CA LYS A 12 0.89 -11.14 9.23
C LYS A 12 0.68 -12.61 8.88
N ASP A 13 -0.35 -13.20 9.47
CA ASP A 13 -0.59 -14.65 9.41
C ASP A 13 -1.45 -15.12 8.23
N ILE A 14 -2.28 -14.24 7.67
CA ILE A 14 -3.28 -14.58 6.65
C ILE A 14 -3.00 -13.74 5.39
N PRO A 15 -3.08 -14.31 4.17
CA PRO A 15 -2.80 -13.57 2.93
C PRO A 15 -3.98 -12.67 2.50
N ILE A 16 -4.39 -11.76 3.38
CA ILE A 16 -5.41 -10.74 3.14
C ILE A 16 -4.78 -9.35 3.17
N TYR A 17 -5.26 -8.47 2.29
CA TYR A 17 -4.76 -7.13 2.08
C TYR A 17 -5.84 -6.10 2.44
N ILE A 18 -5.41 -4.96 2.98
CA ILE A 18 -6.31 -3.86 3.29
C ILE A 18 -6.76 -3.17 1.99
N THR A 19 -8.06 -2.95 1.83
CA THR A 19 -8.68 -2.42 0.59
C THR A 19 -9.23 -1.00 0.71
N ASN A 20 -9.27 -0.44 1.92
CA ASN A 20 -9.66 0.95 2.19
C ASN A 20 -8.55 1.69 2.94
N LYS A 21 -8.78 2.98 3.25
CA LYS A 21 -7.91 3.77 4.14
C LYS A 21 -8.67 4.07 5.44
N PRO A 22 -8.53 3.23 6.47
CA PRO A 22 -9.15 3.49 7.77
C PRO A 22 -8.57 4.77 8.38
N SER A 23 -9.41 5.56 9.02
CA SER A 23 -9.02 6.80 9.70
C SER A 23 -9.79 6.94 11.01
N ASP A 24 -9.46 7.92 11.83
CA ASP A 24 -10.16 8.13 13.10
C ASP A 24 -11.66 8.40 12.91
N SER A 25 -12.03 9.05 11.80
CA SER A 25 -13.42 9.29 11.43
C SER A 25 -14.13 8.05 10.85
N ASN A 26 -13.38 7.11 10.27
CA ASN A 26 -13.90 5.84 9.78
C ASN A 26 -12.89 4.71 10.04
N PRO A 27 -12.95 4.08 11.24
CA PRO A 27 -11.95 3.11 11.68
C PRO A 27 -12.16 1.72 11.07
N GLU A 28 -13.22 1.51 10.28
CA GLU A 28 -13.50 0.21 9.68
C GLU A 28 -12.35 -0.20 8.75
N VAL A 29 -11.85 -1.43 8.93
CA VAL A 29 -10.78 -1.98 8.08
C VAL A 29 -11.35 -3.07 7.20
N ASN A 30 -11.29 -2.84 5.88
CA ASN A 30 -11.78 -3.78 4.89
C ASN A 30 -10.63 -4.60 4.32
N TYR A 31 -10.90 -5.89 4.09
CA TYR A 31 -9.91 -6.84 3.62
C TYR A 31 -10.32 -7.53 2.32
N SER A 32 -9.33 -7.97 1.55
CA SER A 32 -9.54 -8.89 0.44
C SER A 32 -8.35 -9.82 0.27
N THR A 33 -8.62 -11.06 -0.15
CA THR A 33 -7.59 -11.99 -0.64
C THR A 33 -7.05 -11.60 -2.02
N ASN A 34 -7.78 -10.76 -2.77
CA ASN A 34 -7.33 -10.29 -4.09
C ASN A 34 -6.39 -9.08 -3.93
N ARG A 35 -5.10 -9.32 -4.16
CA ARG A 35 -4.05 -8.29 -4.08
C ARG A 35 -4.31 -7.07 -4.97
N SER A 36 -4.94 -7.23 -6.13
CA SER A 36 -5.21 -6.11 -7.04
C SER A 36 -6.24 -5.12 -6.48
N ARG A 37 -7.00 -5.52 -5.47
CA ARG A 37 -7.93 -4.63 -4.74
C ARG A 37 -7.27 -3.93 -3.54
N ALA A 38 -6.02 -4.28 -3.23
CA ALA A 38 -5.32 -3.69 -2.11
C ALA A 38 -5.11 -2.19 -2.36
N ARG A 39 -5.30 -1.38 -1.32
CA ARG A 39 -5.11 0.05 -1.40
C ARG A 39 -3.63 0.38 -1.22
N GLU A 40 -3.13 1.31 -2.03
CA GLU A 40 -1.79 1.85 -1.88
C GLU A 40 -1.78 3.05 -0.90
N PHE A 41 -0.78 3.05 -0.04
CA PHE A 41 -0.53 4.08 0.97
C PHE A 41 0.76 4.81 0.61
N ASN A 42 0.74 6.14 0.65
CA ASN A 42 1.92 6.97 0.38
C ASN A 42 2.80 7.13 1.64
N GLY A 43 2.27 6.74 2.80
CA GLY A 43 2.91 6.73 4.11
C GLY A 43 2.01 6.02 5.12
N MET A 44 2.55 5.66 6.29
CA MET A 44 1.78 4.95 7.34
C MET A 44 1.05 5.89 8.30
N GLU A 45 1.35 7.19 8.26
CA GLU A 45 0.81 8.20 9.19
C GLU A 45 -0.66 8.55 8.91
N GLU A 46 -1.18 8.24 7.71
CA GLU A 46 -2.55 8.59 7.30
C GLU A 46 -3.59 7.49 7.61
N ALA A 47 -3.21 6.38 8.25
CA ALA A 47 -4.08 5.24 8.40
C ALA A 47 -4.12 4.68 9.83
N SER A 48 -5.32 4.58 10.40
CA SER A 48 -5.54 4.02 11.73
C SER A 48 -5.54 2.48 11.67
N ILE A 49 -4.38 1.90 11.35
CA ILE A 49 -4.19 0.46 11.17
C ILE A 49 -3.28 -0.09 12.28
N ASN A 50 -3.74 -1.15 12.94
CA ASN A 50 -2.93 -1.82 13.97
C ASN A 50 -1.79 -2.65 13.32
N MET A 51 -0.55 -2.15 13.39
CA MET A 51 0.64 -2.80 12.83
C MET A 51 1.18 -3.98 13.66
N ASP A 52 0.62 -4.27 14.84
CA ASP A 52 0.93 -5.49 15.58
C ASP A 52 0.41 -6.73 14.85
N TYR A 53 -0.68 -6.59 14.09
CA TYR A 53 -1.26 -7.67 13.27
C TYR A 53 -0.93 -7.54 11.77
N HIS A 54 -0.38 -6.40 11.35
CA HIS A 54 -0.16 -6.09 9.94
C HIS A 54 1.31 -5.84 9.60
N ILE A 55 1.64 -6.02 8.32
CA ILE A 55 2.93 -5.63 7.77
C ILE A 55 2.74 -4.78 6.53
N ALA A 56 3.64 -3.82 6.35
CA ALA A 56 3.71 -3.01 5.16
C ALA A 56 4.70 -3.63 4.17
N ILE A 57 4.26 -3.74 2.92
CA ILE A 57 5.04 -4.19 1.78
C ILE A 57 5.39 -2.96 0.97
N LYS A 58 6.66 -2.56 0.97
CA LYS A 58 7.16 -1.44 0.18
C LYS A 58 7.11 -1.78 -1.31
N LYS A 59 6.46 -0.92 -2.09
CA LYS A 59 6.48 -0.91 -3.55
C LYS A 59 7.30 0.30 -3.99
N VAL A 60 8.28 0.04 -4.85
CA VAL A 60 9.14 1.06 -5.44
C VAL A 60 8.95 1.01 -6.94
N VAL A 61 8.55 2.12 -7.53
CA VAL A 61 8.42 2.28 -8.98
C VAL A 61 9.49 3.26 -9.44
N THR A 62 10.43 2.78 -10.26
CA THR A 62 11.49 3.58 -10.85
C THR A 62 11.20 3.81 -12.33
N GLU A 63 10.98 5.06 -12.72
CA GLU A 63 10.76 5.43 -14.11
C GLU A 63 12.06 5.92 -14.75
N THR A 64 12.42 5.33 -15.89
CA THR A 64 13.58 5.75 -16.70
C THR A 64 13.10 6.15 -18.08
N ILE A 65 13.19 7.43 -18.39
CA ILE A 65 12.86 7.98 -19.71
C ILE A 65 14.15 8.07 -20.53
N LYS A 66 14.16 7.48 -21.73
CA LYS A 66 15.25 7.57 -22.70
C LYS A 66 14.74 8.24 -23.96
N TYR A 67 15.51 9.18 -24.49
CA TYR A 67 15.25 9.83 -25.78
C TYR A 67 16.30 9.32 -26.77
N GLU A 68 15.86 8.88 -27.94
CA GLU A 68 16.72 8.51 -29.06
C GLU A 68 16.37 9.41 -30.25
N GLU A 69 17.38 9.95 -30.92
CA GLU A 69 17.20 10.69 -32.18
C GLU A 69 17.00 9.68 -33.32
N VAL A 70 16.00 9.92 -34.16
CA VAL A 70 15.64 9.11 -35.34
C VAL A 70 16.03 9.84 -36.62
#